data_AF-A0A0D7BP55-F1
#
_entry.id   AF-A0A0D7BP55-F1
#
_cell.length_a   1.000
_cell.length_b   1.000
_cell.length_c   1.000
_cell.angle_alpha   90.00
_cell.angle_beta   90.00
_cell.angle_gamma   90.00
#
_symmetry.space_group_name_H-M   'P 1'
#
loop_
_entity.id
_entity.type
_entity.pdbx_description
1 polymer ?
#
loop_
_entity_poly.entity_id
_entity_poly.type
_entity_poly.pdbx_seq_one_letter_code
_entity_poly.pdbx_strand_id
1 'polypeptide(L)'
;YYKEDGDCVLLVENILFKVIFSFFTLLAPFHVKQVHRHVLTREESSFSYLFALPQRETRIDGTSDEHPIILSGDSAVKFAHFLWTCYALPTQFAARCNPLNVDINTSLDIAEVANKYAVEDTQNWAMGLVQTYLKIKCNPPYLFNGADYDVDLANAFRLCEIAQLCEKRKIIELVLELLATKWDTCLRYAYAAMAIGDKYGLPCLAALIHFVRQPLKMTPVELQPQPARWKEGEMDENGIYLSFPQHYRILHGQVKIGQAWHELAGSNESIMGSLFRHATCRCDSYNSRQFCSKASCSVTWLPRWQRALEAPSVVVVSPMDVIERLKMV
;
A
#
# COMPACT_ATOMS: atom_id res chain seq x y z
N TYR A 1 -21.34 19.27 13.98
CA TYR A 1 -22.18 19.37 12.77
C TYR A 1 -23.64 19.33 13.18
N TYR A 2 -24.14 20.41 13.76
CA TYR A 2 -25.50 20.47 14.32
C TYR A 2 -26.23 21.67 13.71
N LYS A 3 -27.41 21.42 13.14
CA LYS A 3 -28.31 22.44 12.60
C LYS A 3 -29.71 22.19 13.14
N GLU A 4 -30.39 23.23 13.58
CA GLU A 4 -31.68 23.12 14.28
C GLU A 4 -32.77 22.47 13.41
N ASP A 5 -32.73 22.69 12.08
CA ASP A 5 -33.76 22.23 11.12
C ASP A 5 -33.56 20.79 10.58
N GLY A 6 -32.74 19.95 11.22
CA GLY A 6 -32.47 18.59 10.73
C GLY A 6 -33.57 17.56 11.01
N ASP A 7 -33.87 16.71 10.03
CA ASP A 7 -34.96 15.72 10.07
C ASP A 7 -34.47 14.27 10.34
N CYS A 8 -33.16 14.08 10.40
CA CYS A 8 -32.54 12.83 10.81
C CYS A 8 -31.39 13.12 11.78
N VAL A 9 -31.31 12.39 12.88
CA VAL A 9 -30.27 12.50 13.89
C VAL A 9 -29.55 11.17 13.97
N LEU A 10 -28.25 11.18 13.69
CA LEU A 10 -27.37 10.02 13.76
C LEU A 10 -26.46 10.18 14.98
N LEU A 11 -26.34 9.14 15.79
CA LEU A 11 -25.38 9.08 16.90
C LEU A 11 -24.21 8.17 16.50
N VAL A 12 -23.00 8.75 16.44
CA VAL A 12 -21.76 8.02 16.19
C VAL A 12 -20.84 8.22 17.38
N GLU A 13 -20.40 7.14 18.02
CA GLU A 13 -19.74 7.17 19.33
C GLU A 13 -20.59 7.95 20.34
N ASN A 14 -20.17 9.16 20.70
CA ASN A 14 -20.87 10.07 21.61
C ASN A 14 -21.17 11.43 20.95
N ILE A 15 -21.17 11.49 19.61
CA ILE A 15 -21.36 12.72 18.84
C ILE A 15 -22.63 12.59 18.00
N LEU A 16 -23.54 13.56 18.18
CA LEU A 16 -24.75 13.70 17.36
C LEU A 16 -24.44 14.44 16.06
N PHE A 17 -24.86 13.83 14.95
CA PHE A 17 -24.82 14.38 13.61
C PHE A 17 -26.26 14.60 13.13
N LYS A 18 -26.62 15.86 12.86
CA LYS A 18 -27.99 16.23 12.47
C LYS A 18 -28.07 16.52 10.97
N VAL A 19 -29.04 15.88 10.31
CA VAL A 19 -29.18 15.66 8.86
C VAL A 19 -30.52 16.24 8.36
N ILE A 20 -30.54 17.34 7.60
CA ILE A 20 -31.75 18.08 7.13
C ILE A 20 -32.39 17.56 5.83
N PHE A 21 -33.63 17.06 5.92
CA PHE A 21 -34.53 16.70 4.84
C PHE A 21 -35.32 17.91 4.33
N SER A 22 -34.87 18.57 3.26
CA SER A 22 -35.78 19.48 2.55
C SER A 22 -36.50 18.80 1.40
N PHE A 23 -37.83 18.95 1.44
CA PHE A 23 -38.81 18.65 0.41
C PHE A 23 -39.03 19.91 -0.45
N PHE A 24 -38.04 20.35 -1.22
CA PHE A 24 -38.25 21.46 -2.16
C PHE A 24 -37.47 21.23 -3.46
N THR A 25 -38.05 20.40 -4.32
CA THR A 25 -37.95 20.58 -5.76
C THR A 25 -38.91 21.72 -6.11
N LEU A 26 -38.41 22.72 -6.84
CA LEU A 26 -39.11 23.88 -7.46
C LEU A 26 -39.05 25.19 -6.66
N LEU A 27 -38.24 26.12 -7.17
CA LEU A 27 -38.26 27.59 -6.97
C LEU A 27 -37.53 28.18 -5.75
N ALA A 28 -36.19 28.31 -5.81
CA ALA A 28 -35.48 29.56 -5.45
C ALA A 28 -33.94 29.40 -5.55
N PRO A 29 -33.20 30.44 -5.99
CA PRO A 29 -31.76 30.41 -6.17
C PRO A 29 -31.04 31.06 -4.98
N PHE A 30 -30.88 30.41 -3.82
CA PHE A 30 -29.92 30.89 -2.82
C PHE A 30 -29.46 29.76 -1.89
N HIS A 31 -28.14 29.63 -1.76
CA HIS A 31 -27.42 28.55 -1.09
C HIS A 31 -27.73 28.44 0.41
N VAL A 32 -28.36 27.33 0.81
CA VAL A 32 -28.28 26.80 2.19
C VAL A 32 -28.01 25.31 2.13
N LYS A 33 -26.89 24.89 2.72
CA LYS A 33 -26.46 23.48 2.78
C LYS A 33 -27.37 22.68 3.68
N GLN A 34 -28.14 21.77 3.10
CA GLN A 34 -29.06 20.86 3.78
C GLN A 34 -28.57 19.42 3.54
N VAL A 35 -28.88 18.54 4.50
CA VAL A 35 -28.34 17.18 4.56
C VAL A 35 -29.49 16.22 4.33
N HIS A 36 -29.87 16.03 3.07
CA HIS A 36 -31.11 15.35 2.75
C HIS A 36 -30.93 13.84 2.96
N ARG A 37 -31.94 13.16 3.55
CA ARG A 37 -32.05 11.68 3.48
C ARG A 37 -31.78 11.18 2.06
N HIS A 38 -32.29 11.93 1.08
CA HIS A 38 -32.06 11.69 -0.35
C HIS A 38 -30.58 11.61 -0.76
N VAL A 39 -29.67 12.37 -0.14
CA VAL A 39 -28.22 12.30 -0.43
C VAL A 39 -27.64 10.99 0.10
N LEU A 40 -28.02 10.57 1.30
CA LEU A 40 -27.59 9.29 1.88
C LEU A 40 -28.25 8.08 1.20
N THR A 41 -29.45 8.24 0.63
CA THR A 41 -30.19 7.19 -0.11
C THR A 41 -30.05 7.27 -1.63
N ARG A 42 -29.18 8.14 -2.15
CA ARG A 42 -29.10 8.39 -3.60
C ARG A 42 -28.57 7.18 -4.36
N GLU A 43 -27.63 6.49 -3.73
CA GLU A 43 -27.10 5.20 -4.17
C GLU A 43 -27.85 4.12 -3.37
N GLU A 44 -27.89 2.86 -3.83
CA GLU A 44 -28.46 1.70 -3.11
C GLU A 44 -27.64 1.35 -1.85
N SER A 45 -27.32 2.38 -1.07
CA SER A 45 -26.52 2.36 0.12
C SER A 45 -27.25 1.63 1.23
N SER A 46 -26.48 1.22 2.23
CA SER A 46 -27.01 0.67 3.47
C SER A 46 -27.99 1.63 4.16
N PHE A 47 -27.84 2.95 3.96
CA PHE A 47 -28.78 3.93 4.49
C PHE A 47 -30.15 3.83 3.82
N SER A 48 -30.22 3.54 2.52
CA SER A 48 -31.50 3.32 1.81
C SER A 48 -32.32 2.23 2.48
N TYR A 49 -31.68 1.09 2.76
CA TYR A 49 -32.31 -0.02 3.47
C TYR A 49 -32.68 0.34 4.92
N LEU A 50 -31.76 0.95 5.66
CA LEU A 50 -31.99 1.40 7.03
C LEU A 50 -33.24 2.27 7.15
N PHE A 51 -33.43 3.14 6.16
CA PHE A 51 -34.55 4.05 6.06
C PHE A 51 -35.83 3.40 5.51
N ALA A 52 -35.74 2.29 4.76
CA ALA A 52 -36.90 1.59 4.22
C ALA A 52 -37.54 0.61 5.22
N LEU A 53 -36.83 0.26 6.30
CA LEU A 53 -37.35 -0.65 7.31
C LEU A 53 -38.60 -0.07 8.01
N PRO A 54 -39.66 -0.87 8.22
CA PRO A 54 -40.85 -0.41 8.92
C PRO A 54 -40.51 -0.04 10.36
N GLN A 55 -40.72 1.24 10.70
CA GLN A 55 -40.50 1.76 12.04
C GLN A 55 -41.68 1.34 12.93
N ARG A 56 -41.39 0.95 14.18
CA ARG A 56 -42.44 0.54 15.13
C ARG A 56 -43.31 1.75 15.47
N GLU A 57 -44.63 1.54 15.53
CA GLU A 57 -45.67 2.60 15.62
C GLU A 57 -45.50 3.60 16.78
N THR A 58 -44.74 3.26 17.81
CA THR A 58 -44.64 4.12 19.00
C THR A 58 -43.48 5.12 18.98
N ARG A 59 -42.39 4.88 18.21
CA ARG A 59 -41.21 5.78 18.16
C ARG A 59 -40.47 5.64 16.83
N ILE A 60 -40.29 6.77 16.16
CA ILE A 60 -39.52 6.86 14.92
C ILE A 60 -38.05 7.14 15.29
N ASP A 61 -37.16 6.18 15.01
CA ASP A 61 -35.73 6.39 15.19
C ASP A 61 -35.21 7.47 14.21
N GLY A 62 -34.39 8.37 14.72
CA GLY A 62 -33.74 9.45 13.98
C GLY A 62 -34.49 10.79 13.96
N THR A 63 -35.71 10.91 14.47
CA THR A 63 -36.44 12.20 14.39
C THR A 63 -36.10 13.20 15.50
N SER A 64 -35.37 12.79 16.55
CA SER A 64 -35.08 13.63 17.71
C SER A 64 -33.74 13.27 18.33
N ASP A 65 -33.16 14.19 19.10
CA ASP A 65 -31.90 13.98 19.80
C ASP A 65 -32.02 12.91 20.90
N GLU A 66 -33.22 12.71 21.44
CA GLU A 66 -33.55 11.67 22.43
C GLU A 66 -33.63 10.27 21.81
N HIS A 67 -33.87 10.19 20.50
CA HIS A 67 -34.02 8.95 19.74
C HIS A 67 -33.22 9.00 18.43
N PRO A 68 -31.88 9.09 18.49
CA PRO A 68 -31.05 9.10 17.29
C PRO A 68 -30.89 7.69 16.73
N ILE A 69 -30.57 7.60 15.44
CA ILE A 69 -30.12 6.35 14.82
C ILE A 69 -28.67 6.09 15.27
N ILE A 70 -28.45 5.00 15.98
CA ILE A 70 -27.14 4.67 16.55
C ILE A 70 -26.30 3.90 15.52
N LEU A 71 -25.21 4.51 15.07
CA LEU A 71 -24.24 3.91 14.17
C LEU A 71 -23.08 3.32 15.00
N SER A 72 -23.28 2.08 15.44
CA SER A 72 -22.32 1.40 16.31
C SER A 72 -21.04 1.01 15.55
N GLY A 73 -19.89 1.20 16.22
CA GLY A 73 -18.57 0.81 15.71
C GLY A 73 -17.94 1.76 14.70
N ASP A 74 -18.56 2.90 14.39
CA ASP A 74 -17.92 3.95 13.60
C ASP A 74 -17.19 4.96 14.46
N SER A 75 -16.10 5.50 13.94
CA SER A 75 -15.45 6.67 14.53
C SER A 75 -16.13 7.94 14.07
N ALA A 76 -16.44 8.85 15.00
CA ALA A 76 -17.09 10.12 14.67
C ALA A 76 -16.22 10.98 13.74
N VAL A 77 -14.89 10.90 13.87
CA VAL A 77 -13.94 11.63 13.00
C VAL A 77 -14.02 11.10 11.57
N LYS A 78 -13.93 9.78 11.38
CA LYS A 78 -14.02 9.17 10.05
C LYS A 78 -15.38 9.44 9.41
N PHE A 79 -16.44 9.34 10.21
CA PHE A 79 -17.79 9.62 9.75
C PHE A 79 -17.97 11.10 9.34
N ALA A 80 -17.35 12.03 10.06
CA ALA A 80 -17.35 13.44 9.69
C ALA A 80 -16.62 13.68 8.34
N HIS A 81 -15.51 12.97 8.09
CA HIS A 81 -14.82 13.02 6.79
C HIS A 81 -15.72 12.53 5.64
N PHE A 82 -16.44 11.44 5.85
CA PHE A 82 -17.42 10.93 4.90
C PHE A 82 -18.61 11.89 4.69
N LEU A 83 -19.21 12.41 5.75
CA LEU A 83 -20.28 13.40 5.59
C LEU A 83 -19.78 14.64 4.85
N TRP A 84 -18.54 15.07 5.08
CA TRP A 84 -17.97 16.18 4.33
C TRP A 84 -18.02 15.93 2.81
N THR A 85 -17.75 14.72 2.31
CA THR A 85 -17.83 14.44 0.86
C THR A 85 -19.24 14.51 0.32
N CYS A 86 -20.24 14.14 1.11
CA CYS A 86 -21.65 14.27 0.73
C CYS A 86 -22.12 15.73 0.66
N TYR A 87 -21.47 16.66 1.38
CA TYR A 87 -21.91 18.05 1.54
C TYR A 87 -20.91 19.13 1.11
N ALA A 88 -19.75 18.74 0.61
CA ALA A 88 -18.77 19.69 0.11
C ALA A 88 -19.38 20.44 -1.07
N LEU A 89 -19.22 21.77 -1.10
CA LEU A 89 -19.52 22.52 -2.31
C LEU A 89 -18.55 22.09 -3.41
N PRO A 90 -18.93 22.16 -4.70
CA PRO A 90 -18.00 21.87 -5.80
C PRO A 90 -16.65 22.60 -5.69
N THR A 91 -16.64 23.84 -5.19
CA THR A 91 -15.41 24.62 -4.95
C THR A 91 -14.54 24.05 -3.83
N GLN A 92 -15.16 23.61 -2.72
CA GLN A 92 -14.46 22.96 -1.61
C GLN A 92 -13.94 21.58 -2.00
N PHE A 93 -14.73 20.87 -2.79
CA PHE A 93 -14.36 19.59 -3.37
C PHE A 93 -13.15 19.76 -4.29
N ALA A 94 -13.19 20.73 -5.23
CA ALA A 94 -12.09 21.02 -6.14
C ALA A 94 -10.80 21.40 -5.40
N ALA A 95 -10.88 22.22 -4.35
CA ALA A 95 -9.73 22.61 -3.54
C ALA A 95 -9.05 21.40 -2.87
N ARG A 96 -9.83 20.43 -2.38
CA ARG A 96 -9.31 19.22 -1.72
C ARG A 96 -8.94 18.10 -2.70
N CYS A 97 -9.47 18.13 -3.91
CA CYS A 97 -9.14 17.18 -4.99
C CYS A 97 -7.78 17.45 -5.64
N ASN A 98 -7.04 18.49 -5.24
CA ASN A 98 -5.71 18.74 -5.79
C ASN A 98 -4.75 17.61 -5.38
N PRO A 99 -4.30 16.74 -6.31
CA PRO A 99 -3.47 15.58 -5.99
C PRO A 99 -2.15 15.92 -5.30
N LEU A 100 -1.70 17.17 -5.38
CA LEU A 100 -0.49 17.63 -4.71
C LEU A 100 -0.68 17.92 -3.22
N ASN A 101 -1.92 18.11 -2.77
CA ASN A 101 -2.29 18.47 -1.40
C ASN A 101 -3.42 17.58 -0.86
N VAL A 102 -3.54 16.36 -1.37
CA VAL A 102 -4.50 15.39 -0.85
C VAL A 102 -4.04 14.94 0.53
N ASP A 103 -4.91 15.10 1.52
CA ASP A 103 -4.79 14.40 2.79
C ASP A 103 -5.24 12.95 2.60
N ILE A 104 -4.25 12.06 2.55
CA ILE A 104 -4.46 10.62 2.33
C ILE A 104 -5.20 9.99 3.50
N ASN A 105 -4.97 10.43 4.74
CA ASN A 105 -5.68 9.86 5.89
C ASN A 105 -7.17 10.15 5.81
N THR A 106 -7.54 11.39 5.50
CA THR A 106 -8.95 11.75 5.24
C THR A 106 -9.52 10.89 4.10
N SER A 107 -8.78 10.74 2.99
CA SER A 107 -9.26 9.97 1.82
C SER A 107 -9.48 8.49 2.15
N LEU A 108 -8.60 7.91 2.96
CA LEU A 108 -8.73 6.55 3.46
C LEU A 108 -9.90 6.40 4.43
N ASP A 109 -10.11 7.35 5.33
CA ASP A 109 -11.28 7.36 6.22
C ASP A 109 -12.59 7.40 5.43
N ILE A 110 -12.65 8.25 4.38
CA ILE A 110 -13.81 8.34 3.49
C ILE A 110 -14.04 7.01 2.79
N ALA A 111 -13.00 6.40 2.21
CA ALA A 111 -13.13 5.14 1.49
C ALA A 111 -13.61 4.01 2.40
N GLU A 112 -13.07 3.93 3.62
CA GLU A 112 -13.44 2.93 4.63
C GLU A 112 -14.92 3.05 5.03
N VAL A 113 -15.37 4.26 5.35
CA VAL A 113 -16.77 4.52 5.73
C VAL A 113 -17.71 4.35 4.53
N ALA A 114 -17.33 4.83 3.34
CA ALA A 114 -18.12 4.66 2.13
C ALA A 114 -18.30 3.19 1.76
N ASN A 115 -17.25 2.37 1.90
CA ASN A 115 -17.33 0.91 1.71
C ASN A 115 -18.27 0.26 2.73
N LYS A 116 -18.18 0.62 4.02
CA LYS A 116 -19.07 0.12 5.07
C LYS A 116 -20.55 0.38 4.76
N TYR A 117 -20.85 1.56 4.22
CA TYR A 117 -22.21 1.98 3.90
C TYR A 117 -22.64 1.70 2.45
N ALA A 118 -21.83 1.00 1.67
CA ALA A 118 -22.07 0.69 0.25
C ALA A 118 -22.37 1.94 -0.61
N VAL A 119 -21.56 2.99 -0.43
CA VAL A 119 -21.61 4.24 -1.23
C VAL A 119 -20.48 4.21 -2.26
N GLU A 120 -20.69 3.41 -3.31
CA GLU A 120 -19.65 2.97 -4.24
C GLU A 120 -18.99 4.15 -4.98
N ASP A 121 -19.76 5.18 -5.39
CA ASP A 121 -19.21 6.32 -6.11
C ASP A 121 -18.22 7.10 -5.23
N THR A 122 -18.57 7.30 -3.96
CA THR A 122 -17.73 8.00 -2.99
C THR A 122 -16.48 7.20 -2.67
N GLN A 123 -16.61 5.89 -2.49
CA GLN A 123 -15.49 4.98 -2.29
C GLN A 123 -14.52 4.99 -3.49
N ASN A 124 -15.06 4.83 -4.71
CA ASN A 124 -14.28 4.81 -5.94
C ASN A 124 -13.56 6.15 -6.17
N TRP A 125 -14.23 7.26 -5.92
CA TRP A 125 -13.63 8.59 -5.97
C TRP A 125 -12.46 8.72 -4.97
N ALA A 126 -12.67 8.36 -3.70
CA ALA A 126 -11.65 8.50 -2.67
C ALA A 126 -10.41 7.64 -2.96
N MET A 127 -10.61 6.38 -3.36
CA MET A 127 -9.51 5.49 -3.76
C MET A 127 -8.83 5.95 -5.05
N GLY A 128 -9.56 6.59 -5.98
CA GLY A 128 -9.00 7.20 -7.18
C GLY A 128 -8.05 8.36 -6.85
N LEU A 129 -8.36 9.18 -5.85
CA LEU A 129 -7.46 10.22 -5.36
C LEU A 129 -6.18 9.63 -4.76
N VAL A 130 -6.32 8.60 -3.91
CA VAL A 130 -5.17 7.89 -3.32
C VAL A 130 -4.29 7.29 -4.42
N GLN A 131 -4.87 6.61 -5.41
CA GLN A 131 -4.10 6.04 -6.52
C GLN A 131 -3.38 7.12 -7.33
N THR A 132 -4.04 8.24 -7.59
CA THR A 132 -3.44 9.36 -8.34
C THR A 132 -2.28 9.98 -7.57
N TYR A 133 -2.44 10.17 -6.25
CA TYR A 133 -1.38 10.66 -5.38
C TYR A 133 -0.14 9.76 -5.40
N LEU A 134 -0.32 8.44 -5.26
CA LEU A 134 0.77 7.46 -5.27
C LEU A 134 1.51 7.43 -6.61
N LYS A 135 0.81 7.63 -7.74
CA LYS A 135 1.42 7.66 -9.07
C LYS A 135 2.22 8.94 -9.34
N ILE A 136 1.74 10.10 -8.86
CA ILE A 136 2.41 11.39 -9.11
C ILE A 136 3.70 11.50 -8.30
N LYS A 137 3.76 10.89 -7.12
CA LYS A 137 4.92 10.99 -6.23
C LYS A 137 5.72 9.69 -6.31
N CYS A 138 6.91 9.76 -6.89
CA CYS A 138 7.89 8.66 -6.79
C CYS A 138 8.33 8.38 -5.34
N ASN A 139 8.05 9.31 -4.41
CA ASN A 139 8.28 9.17 -2.98
C ASN A 139 7.16 9.90 -2.21
N PRO A 140 5.97 9.28 -2.03
CA PRO A 140 4.86 9.92 -1.35
C PRO A 140 5.20 10.16 0.14
N PRO A 141 5.19 11.42 0.62
CA PRO A 141 5.49 11.72 2.02
C PRO A 141 4.62 10.98 3.02
N TYR A 142 3.40 10.59 2.63
CA TYR A 142 2.51 9.79 3.46
C TYR A 142 3.08 8.41 3.84
N LEU A 143 3.82 7.77 2.92
CA LEU A 143 4.41 6.45 3.12
C LEU A 143 5.90 6.52 3.48
N PHE A 144 6.55 7.65 3.22
CA PHE A 144 7.99 7.83 3.37
C PHE A 144 8.31 9.23 3.86
N ASN A 145 7.83 9.57 5.06
CA ASN A 145 8.19 10.83 5.68
C ASN A 145 9.65 10.80 6.17
N GLY A 146 10.20 9.60 6.39
CA GLY A 146 11.62 9.40 6.76
C GLY A 146 11.97 9.88 8.17
N ALA A 147 10.99 10.41 8.90
CA ALA A 147 11.14 10.81 10.30
C ALA A 147 10.98 9.59 11.25
N ASP A 148 10.08 8.67 10.91
CA ASP A 148 9.78 7.47 11.70
C ASP A 148 9.33 6.32 10.78
N TYR A 149 10.16 5.28 10.71
CA TYR A 149 9.87 4.10 9.89
C TYR A 149 8.62 3.36 10.37
N ASP A 150 8.36 3.31 11.68
CA ASP A 150 7.23 2.54 12.20
C ASP A 150 5.90 3.19 11.82
N VAL A 151 5.87 4.53 11.75
CA VAL A 151 4.72 5.29 11.22
C VAL A 151 4.55 5.06 9.71
N ASP A 152 5.63 5.15 8.95
CA ASP A 152 5.64 4.93 7.49
C ASP A 152 5.08 3.53 7.15
N LEU A 153 5.51 2.50 7.90
CA LEU A 153 5.03 1.13 7.73
C LEU A 153 3.57 0.96 8.16
N ALA A 154 3.17 1.52 9.31
CA ALA A 154 1.79 1.49 9.77
C ALA A 154 0.84 2.09 8.72
N ASN A 155 1.25 3.20 8.09
CA ASN A 155 0.51 3.83 6.99
C ASN A 155 0.42 2.93 5.77
N ALA A 156 1.51 2.25 5.38
CA ALA A 156 1.51 1.31 4.26
C ALA A 156 0.56 0.12 4.51
N PHE A 157 0.61 -0.49 5.70
CA PHE A 157 -0.29 -1.57 6.07
C PHE A 157 -1.76 -1.12 6.07
N ARG A 158 -2.05 0.03 6.69
CA ARG A 158 -3.41 0.60 6.73
C ARG A 158 -3.94 0.86 5.31
N LEU A 159 -3.12 1.45 4.45
CA LEU A 159 -3.48 1.72 3.06
C LEU A 159 -3.81 0.42 2.31
N CYS A 160 -3.00 -0.63 2.47
CA CYS A 160 -3.26 -1.93 1.86
C CYS A 160 -4.53 -2.60 2.43
N GLU A 161 -4.80 -2.47 3.73
CA GLU A 161 -6.02 -3.01 4.35
C GLU A 161 -7.27 -2.36 3.76
N ILE A 162 -7.30 -1.03 3.69
CA ILE A 162 -8.43 -0.29 3.13
C ILE A 162 -8.55 -0.56 1.62
N ALA A 163 -7.43 -0.65 0.89
CA ALA A 163 -7.43 -1.03 -0.51
C ALA A 163 -8.00 -2.45 -0.73
N GLN A 164 -7.69 -3.41 0.16
CA GLN A 164 -8.27 -4.74 0.11
C GLN A 164 -9.77 -4.74 0.41
N LEU A 165 -10.20 -4.00 1.45
CA LEU A 165 -11.62 -3.83 1.78
C LEU A 165 -12.41 -3.24 0.60
N CYS A 166 -11.78 -2.33 -0.16
CA CYS A 166 -12.36 -1.68 -1.33
C CYS A 166 -12.12 -2.44 -2.65
N GLU A 167 -11.56 -3.64 -2.60
CA GLU A 167 -11.20 -4.47 -3.77
C GLU A 167 -10.29 -3.78 -4.80
N LYS A 168 -9.44 -2.85 -4.35
CA LYS A 168 -8.50 -2.08 -5.21
C LYS A 168 -7.10 -2.68 -5.21
N ARG A 169 -6.95 -3.91 -5.72
CA ARG A 169 -5.67 -4.63 -5.79
C ARG A 169 -4.50 -3.84 -6.41
N LYS A 170 -4.76 -3.05 -7.45
CA LYS A 170 -3.74 -2.20 -8.11
C LYS A 170 -3.06 -1.22 -7.16
N ILE A 171 -3.73 -0.78 -6.10
CA ILE A 171 -3.14 0.12 -5.11
C ILE A 171 -2.15 -0.64 -4.22
N ILE A 172 -2.46 -1.88 -3.86
CA ILE A 172 -1.53 -2.74 -3.10
C ILE A 172 -0.26 -2.99 -3.93
N GLU A 173 -0.41 -3.27 -5.23
CA GLU A 173 0.71 -3.43 -6.16
C GLU A 173 1.57 -2.15 -6.25
N LEU A 174 0.95 -0.96 -6.36
CA LEU A 174 1.67 0.32 -6.33
C LEU A 174 2.42 0.56 -5.01
N VAL A 175 1.82 0.19 -3.86
CA VAL A 175 2.50 0.30 -2.56
C VAL A 175 3.73 -0.61 -2.51
N LEU A 176 3.62 -1.84 -3.04
CA LEU A 176 4.75 -2.75 -3.12
C LEU A 176 5.85 -2.25 -4.03
N GLU A 177 5.50 -1.69 -5.19
CA GLU A 177 6.46 -1.05 -6.10
C GLU A 177 7.20 0.10 -5.40
N LEU A 178 6.47 0.94 -4.67
CA LEU A 178 7.04 2.05 -3.92
C LEU A 178 7.96 1.57 -2.78
N LEU A 179 7.54 0.59 -1.99
CA LEU A 179 8.38 -0.02 -0.95
C LEU A 179 9.66 -0.64 -1.55
N ALA A 180 9.53 -1.29 -2.71
CA ALA A 180 10.66 -1.83 -3.45
C ALA A 180 11.65 -0.75 -3.89
N THR A 181 11.23 0.48 -4.19
CA THR A 181 12.18 1.56 -4.50
C THR A 181 13.03 2.00 -3.29
N LYS A 182 12.60 1.66 -2.06
CA LYS A 182 13.21 2.16 -0.81
C LYS A 182 13.94 1.09 -0.01
N TRP A 183 13.81 -0.16 -0.37
CA TRP A 183 14.40 -1.28 0.34
C TRP A 183 15.93 -1.22 0.58
N ASP A 184 16.69 -0.61 -0.33
CA ASP A 184 18.14 -0.44 -0.28
C ASP A 184 18.53 0.58 0.79
N THR A 185 17.58 1.42 1.21
CA THR A 185 17.77 2.41 2.26
C THR A 185 17.45 1.84 3.64
N CYS A 186 16.50 0.91 3.74
CA CYS A 186 16.10 0.31 5.02
C CYS A 186 15.47 -1.07 4.83
N LEU A 187 15.99 -2.07 5.56
CA LEU A 187 15.51 -3.45 5.56
C LEU A 187 14.06 -3.60 6.01
N ARG A 188 13.55 -2.66 6.83
CA ARG A 188 12.15 -2.71 7.27
C ARG A 188 11.17 -2.53 6.12
N TYR A 189 11.52 -1.77 5.08
CA TYR A 189 10.69 -1.66 3.87
C TYR A 189 10.63 -2.98 3.09
N ALA A 190 11.75 -3.71 3.02
CA ALA A 190 11.77 -5.04 2.41
C ALA A 190 10.90 -6.02 3.19
N TYR A 191 10.97 -6.00 4.53
CA TYR A 191 10.09 -6.79 5.38
C TYR A 191 8.61 -6.44 5.19
N ALA A 192 8.26 -5.15 5.22
CA ALA A 192 6.88 -4.74 5.03
C ALA A 192 6.33 -5.16 3.67
N ALA A 193 7.14 -5.05 2.61
CA ALA A 193 6.77 -5.54 1.29
C ALA A 193 6.48 -7.05 1.33
N MET A 194 7.35 -7.86 1.95
CA MET A 194 7.11 -9.31 2.13
C MET A 194 5.84 -9.61 2.93
N ALA A 195 5.65 -8.94 4.06
CA ALA A 195 4.50 -9.16 4.93
C ALA A 195 3.18 -8.77 4.26
N ILE A 196 3.16 -7.66 3.50
CA ILE A 196 2.02 -7.26 2.67
C ILE A 196 1.79 -8.31 1.58
N GLY A 197 2.85 -8.74 0.89
CA GLY A 197 2.77 -9.79 -0.13
C GLY A 197 2.16 -11.09 0.41
N ASP A 198 2.55 -11.50 1.61
CA ASP A 198 2.02 -12.68 2.29
C ASP A 198 0.56 -12.52 2.64
N LYS A 199 0.22 -11.41 3.28
CA LYS A 199 -1.13 -11.12 3.74
C LYS A 199 -2.14 -11.14 2.59
N TYR A 200 -1.75 -10.67 1.40
CA TYR A 200 -2.65 -10.57 0.24
C TYR A 200 -2.36 -11.60 -0.86
N GLY A 201 -1.49 -12.59 -0.60
CA GLY A 201 -1.19 -13.67 -1.55
C GLY A 201 -0.59 -13.19 -2.87
N LEU A 202 0.25 -12.15 -2.85
CA LEU A 202 0.86 -11.56 -4.04
C LEU A 202 2.18 -12.28 -4.39
N PRO A 203 2.25 -12.99 -5.54
CA PRO A 203 3.39 -13.86 -5.87
C PRO A 203 4.67 -13.10 -6.24
N CYS A 204 4.57 -11.81 -6.59
CA CYS A 204 5.64 -11.05 -7.24
C CYS A 204 6.79 -10.60 -6.32
N LEU A 205 6.75 -10.84 -5.01
CA LEU A 205 7.80 -10.38 -4.09
C LEU A 205 8.92 -11.39 -3.84
N ALA A 206 8.75 -12.65 -4.26
CA ALA A 206 9.71 -13.71 -3.96
C ALA A 206 11.09 -13.50 -4.62
N ALA A 207 11.14 -12.80 -5.75
CA ALA A 207 12.38 -12.59 -6.50
C ALA A 207 13.15 -11.35 -6.05
N LEU A 208 12.43 -10.35 -5.54
CA LEU A 208 12.95 -9.05 -5.14
C LEU A 208 14.00 -9.15 -4.01
N ILE A 209 13.76 -9.95 -2.97
CA ILE A 209 14.60 -9.95 -1.75
C ILE A 209 16.07 -10.32 -2.00
N HIS A 210 16.39 -10.85 -3.19
CA HIS A 210 17.77 -11.09 -3.60
C HIS A 210 18.63 -9.82 -3.67
N PHE A 211 18.05 -8.66 -3.99
CA PHE A 211 18.81 -7.41 -4.10
C PHE A 211 19.12 -6.74 -2.77
N VAL A 212 18.69 -7.32 -1.64
CA VAL A 212 19.21 -6.88 -0.35
C VAL A 212 20.71 -7.19 -0.33
N ARG A 213 21.49 -6.16 -0.67
CA ARG A 213 22.96 -6.18 -0.82
C ARG A 213 23.71 -6.59 0.44
N GLN A 214 23.01 -6.66 1.57
CA GLN A 214 23.61 -7.10 2.81
C GLN A 214 23.40 -8.60 2.98
N PRO A 215 24.42 -9.34 3.44
CA PRO A 215 24.20 -10.66 4.00
C PRO A 215 23.29 -10.47 5.19
N LEU A 216 21.99 -10.54 4.96
CA LEU A 216 21.00 -10.55 6.01
C LEU A 216 21.40 -11.71 6.90
N LYS A 217 21.94 -11.45 8.10
CA LYS A 217 22.08 -12.50 9.11
C LYS A 217 20.67 -12.74 9.64
N MET A 218 19.88 -13.40 8.80
CA MET A 218 18.50 -13.73 9.10
C MET A 218 18.53 -14.84 10.12
N THR A 219 18.04 -14.56 11.33
CA THR A 219 17.85 -15.60 12.32
C THR A 219 16.38 -16.01 12.25
N PRO A 220 16.05 -17.24 11.84
CA PRO A 220 14.67 -17.72 11.87
C PRO A 220 14.15 -17.65 13.30
N VAL A 221 12.94 -17.10 13.49
CA VAL A 221 12.31 -16.98 14.82
C VAL A 221 12.21 -18.35 15.51
N GLU A 222 11.98 -19.42 14.73
CA GLU A 222 11.83 -20.80 15.25
C GLU A 222 13.13 -21.45 15.76
N LEU A 223 14.32 -20.96 15.37
CA LEU A 223 15.59 -21.59 15.74
C LEU A 223 16.23 -21.00 17.01
N GLN A 224 15.62 -19.99 17.63
CA GLN A 224 16.16 -19.42 18.85
C GLN A 224 15.65 -20.17 20.10
N PRO A 225 16.55 -20.60 21.01
CA PRO A 225 16.18 -21.34 22.22
C PRO A 225 15.39 -20.54 23.27
N GLN A 226 15.06 -19.27 22.99
CA GLN A 226 14.18 -18.44 23.83
C GLN A 226 13.04 -17.84 22.99
N PRO A 227 11.90 -18.53 22.88
CA PRO A 227 10.80 -18.16 21.96
C PRO A 227 9.95 -16.95 22.38
N ALA A 228 10.32 -16.21 23.42
CA ALA A 228 9.42 -15.23 24.04
C ALA A 228 9.75 -13.75 23.78
N ARG A 229 10.91 -13.40 23.21
CA ARG A 229 11.32 -11.97 23.18
C ARG A 229 11.12 -11.25 21.86
N TRP A 230 11.23 -11.94 20.73
CA TRP A 230 11.36 -11.27 19.43
C TRP A 230 10.06 -11.38 18.63
N LYS A 231 9.58 -10.23 18.12
CA LYS A 231 8.43 -10.20 17.21
C LYS A 231 8.90 -10.12 15.76
N GLU A 232 8.13 -10.73 14.85
CA GLU A 232 8.37 -10.61 13.41
C GLU A 232 8.43 -9.13 12.99
N GLY A 233 9.43 -8.76 12.20
CA GLY A 233 9.67 -7.39 11.77
C GLY A 233 10.49 -6.53 12.73
N GLU A 234 10.77 -6.99 13.95
CA GLU A 234 11.73 -6.30 14.83
C GLU A 234 13.15 -6.41 14.23
N MET A 235 13.96 -5.39 14.49
CA MET A 235 15.37 -5.35 14.09
C MET A 235 16.28 -5.35 15.30
N ASP A 236 17.36 -6.13 15.21
CA ASP A 236 18.48 -6.10 16.15
C ASP A 236 19.81 -5.83 15.43
N GLU A 237 20.94 -6.01 16.13
CA GLU A 237 22.29 -5.88 15.55
C GLU A 237 22.59 -6.91 14.44
N ASN A 238 21.82 -8.00 14.37
CA ASN A 238 22.01 -9.08 13.41
C ASN A 238 21.11 -8.93 12.18
N GLY A 239 19.98 -8.24 12.28
CA GLY A 239 19.12 -7.94 11.15
C GLY A 239 17.66 -7.89 11.52
N ILE A 240 16.80 -8.25 10.57
CA ILE A 240 15.35 -8.31 10.77
C ILE A 240 14.89 -9.74 11.04
N TYR A 241 14.01 -9.89 12.03
CA TYR A 241 13.38 -11.16 12.35
C TYR A 241 12.29 -11.48 11.33
N LEU A 242 12.43 -12.63 10.65
CA LEU A 242 11.48 -13.11 9.65
C LEU A 242 10.78 -14.40 10.10
N SER A 243 9.58 -14.60 9.58
CA SER A 243 8.89 -15.88 9.68
C SER A 243 9.65 -16.98 8.92
N PHE A 244 9.49 -18.24 9.31
CA PHE A 244 10.10 -19.36 8.60
C PHE A 244 9.71 -19.41 7.11
N PRO A 245 8.43 -19.23 6.71
CA PRO A 245 8.05 -19.15 5.30
C PRO A 245 8.71 -18.01 4.53
N GLN A 246 8.91 -16.84 5.16
CA GLN A 246 9.62 -15.72 4.55
C GLN A 246 11.09 -16.07 4.33
N HIS A 247 11.77 -16.58 5.36
CA HIS A 247 13.17 -17.00 5.27
C HIS A 247 13.37 -18.09 4.20
N TYR A 248 12.53 -19.12 4.19
CA TYR A 248 12.60 -20.20 3.21
C TYR A 248 12.45 -19.68 1.78
N ARG A 249 11.50 -18.77 1.52
CA ARG A 249 11.32 -18.17 0.19
C ARG A 249 12.53 -17.37 -0.27
N ILE A 250 13.21 -16.68 0.63
CA ILE A 250 14.46 -15.96 0.32
C ILE A 250 15.54 -16.93 -0.10
N LEU A 251 15.79 -17.97 0.70
CA LEU A 251 16.81 -18.98 0.39
C LEU A 251 16.51 -19.71 -0.91
N HIS A 252 15.25 -20.13 -1.09
CA HIS A 252 14.81 -20.80 -2.30
C HIS A 252 14.89 -19.89 -3.53
N GLY A 253 14.56 -18.60 -3.38
CA GLY A 253 14.75 -17.59 -4.42
C GLY A 253 16.22 -17.45 -4.81
N GLN A 254 17.13 -17.39 -3.84
CA GLN A 254 18.58 -17.35 -4.09
C GLN A 254 19.08 -18.60 -4.84
N VAL A 255 18.63 -19.79 -4.44
CA VAL A 255 18.98 -21.05 -5.13
C VAL A 255 18.47 -21.03 -6.57
N LYS A 256 17.21 -20.66 -6.80
CA LYS A 256 16.63 -20.59 -8.15
C LYS A 256 17.33 -19.58 -9.05
N ILE A 257 17.68 -18.41 -8.52
CA ILE A 257 18.41 -17.41 -9.28
C ILE A 257 19.83 -17.90 -9.58
N GLY A 258 20.48 -18.54 -8.61
CA GLY A 258 21.76 -19.22 -8.84
C GLY A 258 21.67 -20.28 -9.94
N GLN A 259 20.62 -21.11 -9.96
CA GLN A 259 20.39 -22.12 -10.99
C GLN A 259 20.14 -21.48 -12.36
N ALA A 260 19.23 -20.51 -12.46
CA ALA A 260 18.94 -19.78 -13.69
C ALA A 260 20.22 -19.11 -14.25
N TRP A 261 21.06 -18.58 -13.37
CA TRP A 261 22.36 -18.03 -13.76
C TRP A 261 23.31 -19.10 -14.33
N HIS A 262 23.39 -20.27 -13.71
CA HIS A 262 24.21 -21.38 -14.23
C HIS A 262 23.69 -21.89 -15.58
N GLU A 263 22.37 -21.96 -15.74
CA GLU A 263 21.73 -22.34 -17.00
C GLU A 263 22.05 -21.34 -18.11
N LEU A 264 21.86 -20.04 -17.85
CA LEU A 264 22.22 -18.97 -18.78
C LEU A 264 23.71 -18.99 -19.16
N ALA A 265 24.57 -19.25 -18.17
CA ALA A 265 26.00 -19.37 -18.40
C ALA A 265 26.36 -20.57 -19.29
N GLY A 266 25.60 -21.66 -19.20
CA GLY A 266 25.80 -22.88 -20.02
C GLY A 266 25.14 -22.84 -21.39
N SER A 267 24.06 -22.07 -21.58
CA SER A 267 23.23 -22.15 -22.79
C SER A 267 23.68 -21.28 -23.96
N ASN A 268 24.61 -20.34 -23.78
CA ASN A 268 24.96 -19.39 -24.84
C ASN A 268 26.43 -18.91 -24.81
N GLU A 269 27.36 -19.74 -25.28
CA GLU A 269 28.79 -19.38 -25.39
C GLU A 269 29.03 -18.12 -26.26
N SER A 270 28.17 -17.86 -27.25
CA SER A 270 28.25 -16.72 -28.17
C SER A 270 27.88 -15.38 -27.51
N ILE A 271 26.79 -15.34 -26.75
CA ILE A 271 26.28 -14.11 -26.11
C ILE A 271 27.07 -13.82 -24.84
N MET A 272 27.29 -14.83 -23.99
CA MET A 272 28.14 -14.69 -22.79
C MET A 272 29.59 -14.38 -23.18
N GLY A 273 30.08 -14.93 -24.29
CA GLY A 273 31.41 -14.63 -24.83
C GLY A 273 31.58 -13.19 -25.32
N SER A 274 30.54 -12.36 -25.43
CA SER A 274 30.64 -10.94 -25.81
C SER A 274 30.27 -9.97 -24.69
N LEU A 275 29.28 -10.32 -23.84
CA LEU A 275 28.91 -9.55 -22.64
C LEU A 275 29.83 -9.84 -21.43
N PHE A 276 30.29 -11.09 -21.32
CA PHE A 276 31.16 -11.60 -20.25
C PHE A 276 32.49 -12.12 -20.78
N ARG A 277 32.89 -11.70 -22.00
CA ARG A 277 34.29 -11.79 -22.38
C ARG A 277 35.04 -11.11 -21.26
N HIS A 278 35.82 -11.92 -20.54
CA HIS A 278 36.67 -11.49 -19.45
C HIS A 278 37.16 -10.08 -19.78
N ALA A 279 36.81 -9.07 -18.96
CA ALA A 279 37.89 -8.17 -18.63
C ALA A 279 38.95 -9.16 -18.16
N THR A 280 40.00 -9.30 -18.95
CA THR A 280 41.19 -10.02 -18.55
C THR A 280 41.66 -9.34 -17.29
N CYS A 281 41.04 -9.66 -16.15
CA CYS A 281 41.78 -9.83 -14.95
C CYS A 281 42.89 -10.75 -15.41
N ARG A 282 44.11 -10.20 -15.48
CA ARG A 282 45.35 -10.93 -15.82
C ARG A 282 45.64 -12.04 -14.81
N CYS A 283 44.65 -12.53 -14.07
CA CYS A 283 44.75 -13.64 -13.16
C CYS A 283 44.93 -14.97 -13.91
N ASP A 284 44.44 -15.10 -15.15
CA ASP A 284 44.67 -16.32 -15.95
C ASP A 284 45.97 -16.29 -16.77
N SER A 285 46.60 -15.12 -16.92
CA SER A 285 47.78 -14.95 -17.79
C SER A 285 49.00 -14.42 -17.02
N TYR A 286 49.49 -15.20 -16.05
CA TYR A 286 50.89 -15.32 -15.58
C TYR A 286 50.88 -15.85 -14.15
N ASN A 287 51.27 -17.13 -13.94
CA ASN A 287 51.95 -17.74 -12.78
C ASN A 287 51.82 -17.12 -11.36
N SER A 288 50.75 -16.42 -11.02
CA SER A 288 50.58 -15.71 -9.75
C SER A 288 49.25 -16.11 -9.14
N ARG A 289 49.20 -17.35 -8.62
CA ARG A 289 48.13 -17.86 -7.75
C ARG A 289 47.96 -17.07 -6.43
N GLN A 290 48.57 -15.89 -6.29
CA GLN A 290 48.78 -15.25 -4.99
C GLN A 290 48.11 -13.88 -4.81
N PHE A 291 47.49 -13.27 -5.83
CA PHE A 291 46.96 -11.90 -5.67
C PHE A 291 45.56 -11.57 -6.21
N CYS A 292 44.85 -12.50 -6.88
CA CYS A 292 43.43 -12.27 -7.16
C CYS A 292 42.58 -12.83 -6.00
N SER A 293 42.38 -12.04 -4.96
CA SER A 293 41.41 -12.38 -3.92
C SER A 293 40.00 -12.36 -4.54
N LYS A 294 39.11 -13.29 -4.13
CA LYS A 294 37.71 -13.32 -4.59
C LYS A 294 37.00 -11.95 -4.51
N ALA A 295 37.45 -11.09 -3.58
CA ALA A 295 36.99 -9.72 -3.41
C ALA A 295 37.32 -8.78 -4.60
N SER A 296 38.43 -9.00 -5.31
CA SER A 296 38.84 -8.16 -6.45
C SER A 296 37.97 -8.42 -7.70
N CYS A 297 37.55 -9.67 -7.93
CA CYS A 297 36.61 -9.98 -9.01
C CYS A 297 35.24 -9.35 -8.74
N SER A 298 34.66 -9.56 -7.54
CA SER A 298 33.33 -9.01 -7.21
C SER A 298 33.23 -7.49 -7.37
N VAL A 299 34.30 -6.75 -7.07
CA VAL A 299 34.37 -5.28 -7.26
C VAL A 299 34.30 -4.88 -8.75
N THR A 300 34.81 -5.73 -9.66
CA THR A 300 34.79 -5.45 -11.11
C THR A 300 33.44 -5.80 -11.75
N TRP A 301 32.70 -6.73 -11.14
CA TRP A 301 31.41 -7.22 -11.63
C TRP A 301 30.25 -6.29 -11.28
N LEU A 302 30.25 -5.70 -10.08
CA LEU A 302 29.13 -4.87 -9.61
C LEU A 302 28.77 -3.70 -10.56
N PRO A 303 29.72 -2.91 -11.10
CA PRO A 303 29.40 -1.79 -11.98
C PRO A 303 28.92 -2.23 -13.38
N ARG A 304 29.29 -3.45 -13.81
CA ARG A 304 28.83 -4.02 -15.09
C ARG A 304 27.40 -4.50 -14.98
N TRP A 305 27.08 -5.15 -13.86
CA TRP A 305 25.72 -5.55 -13.52
C TRP A 305 24.77 -4.37 -13.42
N GLN A 306 25.20 -3.28 -12.76
CA GLN A 306 24.38 -2.07 -12.71
C GLN A 306 24.06 -1.55 -14.12
N ARG A 307 25.04 -1.51 -15.02
CA ARG A 307 24.83 -1.13 -16.43
C ARG A 307 23.93 -2.08 -17.22
N ALA A 308 24.04 -3.39 -17.00
CA ALA A 308 23.18 -4.38 -17.65
C ALA A 308 21.72 -4.25 -17.17
N LEU A 309 21.52 -3.97 -15.88
CA LEU A 309 20.19 -3.74 -15.30
C LEU A 309 19.54 -2.43 -15.75
N GLU A 310 20.34 -1.47 -16.23
CA GLU A 310 19.90 -0.21 -16.84
C GLU A 310 19.55 -0.36 -18.33
N ALA A 311 19.78 -1.53 -18.94
CA ALA A 311 19.49 -1.74 -20.36
C ALA A 311 17.99 -1.60 -20.66
N PRO A 312 17.58 -0.93 -21.77
CA PRO A 312 16.17 -0.70 -22.08
C PRO A 312 15.31 -1.97 -22.13
N SER A 313 15.87 -3.09 -22.59
CA SER A 313 15.19 -4.40 -22.61
C SER A 313 14.84 -4.91 -21.20
N VAL A 314 15.71 -4.65 -20.23
CA VAL A 314 15.55 -5.06 -18.82
C VAL A 314 14.62 -4.10 -18.08
N VAL A 315 14.62 -2.81 -18.45
CA VAL A 315 13.76 -1.78 -17.85
C VAL A 315 12.27 -2.02 -18.15
N VAL A 316 11.93 -2.61 -19.30
CA VAL A 316 10.54 -2.97 -19.67
C VAL A 316 9.99 -4.11 -18.82
N VAL A 317 10.86 -5.00 -18.33
CA VAL A 317 10.47 -6.09 -17.42
C VAL A 317 10.27 -5.51 -16.03
N SER A 318 9.16 -5.90 -15.39
CA SER A 318 8.82 -5.48 -14.03
C SER A 318 10.05 -5.58 -13.12
N PRO A 319 10.34 -4.56 -12.30
CA PRO A 319 11.46 -4.62 -11.35
C PRO A 319 11.35 -5.84 -10.41
N MET A 320 10.13 -6.37 -10.26
CA MET A 320 9.79 -7.54 -9.45
C MET A 320 10.13 -8.87 -10.10
N ASP A 321 10.31 -8.95 -11.43
CA ASP A 321 10.52 -10.19 -12.16
C ASP A 321 11.99 -10.43 -12.47
N VAL A 322 12.74 -10.85 -11.45
CA VAL A 322 14.20 -11.03 -11.56
C VAL A 322 14.57 -12.14 -12.54
N ILE A 323 13.74 -13.16 -12.70
CA ILE A 323 14.02 -14.27 -13.62
C ILE A 323 13.90 -13.80 -15.07
N GLU A 324 12.82 -13.10 -15.43
CA GLU A 324 12.71 -12.53 -16.77
C GLU A 324 13.78 -11.45 -17.02
N ARG A 325 14.12 -10.64 -16.01
CA ARG A 325 15.23 -9.67 -16.13
C ARG A 325 16.57 -10.36 -16.41
N LEU A 326 16.86 -11.46 -15.74
CA LEU A 326 18.08 -12.25 -15.98
C LEU A 326 18.12 -12.85 -17.38
N LYS A 327 16.98 -13.26 -17.94
CA LYS A 327 16.89 -13.76 -19.32
C LYS A 327 17.11 -12.66 -20.37
N MET A 328 16.83 -11.39 -20.02
CA MET A 328 16.96 -10.23 -20.91
C MET A 328 18.36 -9.58 -20.89
N VAL A 329 19.22 -9.96 -19.94
CA VAL A 329 20.62 -9.53 -19.80
C VAL A 329 21.54 -10.42 -20.64
#